data_AF-A0A1G6E4L8-F1
#
_entry.id   AF-A0A1G6E4L8-F1
#
_cell.length_a   1.000
_cell.length_b   1.000
_cell.length_c   1.000
_cell.angle_alpha   90.00
_cell.angle_beta   90.00
_cell.angle_gamma   90.00
#
_symmetry.space_group_name_H-M   'P 1'
#
loop_
_entity.id
_entity.type
_entity.pdbx_description
1 polymer ?
#
loop_
_entity_poly.entity_id
_entity_poly.type
_entity_poly.pdbx_seq_one_letter_code
_entity_poly.pdbx_strand_id
1 'polypeptide(L)'
;MPTRVNLSINDDLYNTLKNTADKKNISINSLIYEALEEKYSKHTSYDYTLALKQMIAEAKKMENEFTLADLQTFADVGDVIIEYKMKETPASVRARLGKMFNEAVRNGAVPGISRAVVEKNGVEELKFYCRAALYVNQLNKLKKRS
;
A
#
# COMPACT_ATOMS: atom_id res chain seq x y z
N MET A 1 1.48 -20.19 7.99
CA MET A 1 1.08 -20.41 6.59
C MET A 1 -0.21 -19.65 6.35
N PRO A 2 -0.38 -18.88 5.26
CA PRO A 2 -1.66 -18.26 4.94
C PRO A 2 -2.69 -19.34 4.53
N THR A 3 -3.87 -19.31 5.16
CA THR A 3 -4.99 -20.19 4.82
C THR A 3 -5.76 -19.61 3.64
N ARG A 4 -6.05 -20.44 2.63
CA ARG A 4 -6.81 -20.02 1.44
C ARG A 4 -8.28 -20.41 1.60
N VAL A 5 -9.17 -19.49 1.26
CA VAL A 5 -10.61 -19.72 1.17
C VAL A 5 -11.02 -19.48 -0.27
N ASN A 6 -11.69 -20.45 -0.89
CA ASN A 6 -12.31 -20.31 -2.20
C ASN A 6 -13.82 -20.15 -2.00
N LEU A 7 -14.39 -19.10 -2.56
CA LEU A 7 -15.80 -18.75 -2.39
C LEU A 7 -16.47 -18.63 -3.77
N SER A 8 -17.59 -19.32 -3.94
CA SER A 8 -18.47 -19.15 -5.09
C SER A 8 -19.62 -18.22 -4.70
N ILE A 9 -19.82 -17.16 -5.47
CA ILE A 9 -20.90 -16.18 -5.31
C ILE A 9 -21.58 -15.96 -6.66
N ASN A 10 -22.81 -15.44 -6.65
CA ASN A 10 -23.49 -15.05 -7.87
C ASN A 10 -22.91 -13.75 -8.46
N ASP A 11 -23.19 -13.52 -9.74
CA ASP A 11 -22.65 -12.38 -10.50
C ASP A 11 -23.10 -11.02 -9.94
N ASP A 12 -24.33 -10.92 -9.45
CA ASP A 12 -24.87 -9.69 -8.87
C ASP A 12 -24.11 -9.26 -7.62
N LEU A 13 -23.82 -10.21 -6.72
CA LEU A 13 -23.02 -9.95 -5.52
C LEU A 13 -21.58 -9.61 -5.90
N TYR A 14 -21.00 -10.33 -6.87
CA TYR A 14 -19.65 -10.04 -7.35
C TYR A 14 -19.55 -8.61 -7.90
N ASN A 15 -20.49 -8.18 -8.73
CA ASN A 15 -20.52 -6.84 -9.31
C ASN A 15 -20.66 -5.76 -8.24
N THR A 16 -21.48 -6.02 -7.22
CA THR A 16 -21.63 -5.10 -6.07
C THR A 16 -20.33 -4.96 -5.27
N LEU A 17 -19.64 -6.07 -5.00
CA LEU A 17 -18.35 -6.07 -4.33
C LEU A 17 -17.29 -5.34 -5.17
N LYS A 18 -17.24 -5.61 -6.47
CA LYS A 18 -16.32 -4.96 -7.41
C LYS A 18 -16.50 -3.45 -7.41
N ASN A 19 -17.74 -2.97 -7.60
CA ASN A 19 -18.04 -1.53 -7.59
C ASN A 19 -17.64 -0.85 -6.27
N THR A 20 -17.83 -1.55 -5.14
CA THR A 20 -17.46 -1.03 -3.82
C THR A 20 -15.93 -0.99 -3.65
N ALA A 21 -15.24 -2.03 -4.11
CA ALA A 21 -13.78 -2.11 -4.08
C ALA A 21 -13.15 -1.03 -4.96
N ASP A 22 -13.68 -0.81 -6.17
CA ASP A 22 -13.25 0.22 -7.11
C ASP A 22 -13.42 1.63 -6.52
N LYS A 23 -14.58 1.92 -5.90
CA LYS A 23 -14.82 3.20 -5.20
C LYS A 23 -13.80 3.46 -4.08
N LYS A 24 -13.34 2.40 -3.41
CA LYS A 24 -12.34 2.46 -2.33
C LYS A 24 -10.90 2.35 -2.85
N ASN A 25 -10.69 2.16 -4.16
CA ASN A 25 -9.39 1.88 -4.77
C ASN A 25 -8.66 0.67 -4.14
N ILE A 26 -9.39 -0.39 -3.80
CA ILE A 26 -8.83 -1.64 -3.24
C ILE A 26 -9.25 -2.85 -4.08
N SER A 27 -8.59 -4.00 -3.88
CA SER A 27 -9.01 -5.25 -4.53
C SER A 27 -10.26 -5.84 -3.88
N ILE A 28 -11.04 -6.62 -4.64
CA ILE A 28 -12.19 -7.38 -4.12
C ILE A 28 -11.76 -8.29 -2.96
N ASN A 29 -10.59 -8.94 -3.08
CA ASN A 29 -10.06 -9.80 -2.02
C ASN A 29 -9.77 -9.01 -0.73
N SER A 30 -9.24 -7.79 -0.84
CA SER A 30 -9.01 -6.91 0.31
C SER A 30 -10.33 -6.54 0.98
N LEU A 31 -11.34 -6.16 0.18
CA LEU A 31 -12.67 -5.81 0.68
C LEU A 31 -13.33 -6.99 1.42
N ILE A 32 -13.27 -8.20 0.85
CA ILE A 32 -13.82 -9.41 1.47
C ILE A 32 -13.09 -9.71 2.77
N TYR A 33 -11.76 -9.60 2.77
CA TYR A 33 -10.96 -9.84 3.96
C TYR A 33 -11.30 -8.83 5.07
N GLU A 34 -11.38 -7.53 4.76
CA GLU A 34 -11.79 -6.49 5.72
C GLU A 34 -13.16 -6.78 6.32
N ALA A 35 -14.15 -7.16 5.50
CA ALA A 35 -15.49 -7.48 5.99
C ALA A 35 -15.52 -8.73 6.88
N LEU A 36 -14.68 -9.73 6.58
CA LEU A 36 -14.53 -10.92 7.42
C LEU A 36 -13.82 -10.58 8.73
N GLU A 37 -12.80 -9.72 8.71
CA GLU A 37 -12.16 -9.25 9.93
C GLU A 37 -13.12 -8.43 10.78
N GLU A 38 -13.83 -7.45 10.22
CA GLU A 38 -14.80 -6.65 10.97
C GLU A 38 -15.85 -7.54 11.67
N LYS A 39 -16.31 -8.59 10.98
CA LYS A 39 -17.35 -9.48 11.49
C LYS A 39 -16.86 -10.53 12.47
N TYR A 40 -15.63 -11.05 12.30
CA TYR A 40 -15.15 -12.23 13.03
C TYR A 40 -13.88 -11.99 13.84
N SER A 41 -13.13 -10.92 13.60
CA SER A 41 -11.98 -10.56 14.43
C SER A 41 -12.48 -9.92 15.73
N LYS A 42 -12.42 -10.69 16.81
CA LYS A 42 -12.59 -10.20 18.20
C LYS A 42 -11.37 -9.41 18.71
N HIS A 43 -10.44 -9.05 17.83
CA HIS A 43 -9.16 -8.45 18.16
C HIS A 43 -8.96 -7.18 17.34
N THR A 44 -8.23 -6.22 17.91
CA THR A 44 -7.76 -5.01 17.23
C THR A 44 -7.08 -5.39 15.93
N SER A 45 -7.74 -5.13 14.79
CA SER A 45 -7.16 -5.32 13.46
C SER A 45 -6.30 -4.12 13.09
N TYR A 46 -5.31 -4.34 12.23
CA TYR A 46 -4.48 -3.27 11.72
C TYR A 46 -5.30 -2.43 10.74
N ASP A 47 -5.42 -1.11 10.97
CA ASP A 47 -6.15 -0.23 10.05
C ASP A 47 -5.30 0.12 8.82
N TYR A 48 -5.37 -0.75 7.83
CA TYR A 48 -4.66 -0.61 6.55
C TYR A 48 -5.07 0.64 5.77
N THR A 49 -6.32 1.09 5.90
CA THR A 49 -6.83 2.25 5.18
C THR A 49 -6.26 3.53 5.76
N LEU A 50 -6.25 3.66 7.09
CA LEU A 50 -5.62 4.78 7.77
C LEU A 50 -4.12 4.82 7.52
N ALA A 51 -3.44 3.68 7.66
CA ALA A 51 -2.01 3.58 7.41
C ALA A 51 -1.64 3.96 5.97
N LEU A 52 -2.42 3.50 4.96
CA LEU A 52 -2.19 3.89 3.57
C LEU A 52 -2.34 5.41 3.37
N LYS A 53 -3.38 6.03 3.96
CA LYS A 53 -3.58 7.48 3.88
C LYS A 53 -2.42 8.25 4.51
N GLN A 54 -1.91 7.80 5.65
CA GLN A 54 -0.77 8.41 6.33
C GLN A 54 0.51 8.26 5.50
N MET A 55 0.79 7.07 4.97
CA MET A 55 1.92 6.84 4.05
C MET A 55 1.87 7.75 2.83
N ILE A 56 0.69 7.98 2.24
CA ILE A 56 0.52 8.92 1.12
C ILE A 56 0.82 10.35 1.55
N ALA A 57 0.38 10.77 2.73
CA ALA A 57 0.65 12.10 3.26
C ALA A 57 2.15 12.32 3.55
N GLU A 58 2.83 11.30 4.08
CA GLU A 58 4.28 11.29 4.29
C GLU A 58 5.04 11.35 2.95
N ALA A 59 4.67 10.49 1.99
CA ALA A 59 5.27 10.45 0.66
C ALA A 59 5.22 11.82 -0.06
N LYS A 60 4.11 12.57 0.09
CA LYS A 60 3.97 13.92 -0.47
C LYS A 60 4.92 14.95 0.14
N LYS A 61 5.41 14.72 1.36
CA LYS A 61 6.40 15.58 2.03
C LYS A 61 7.84 15.22 1.66
N MET A 62 8.07 14.07 1.02
CA MET A 62 9.41 13.65 0.63
C MET A 62 9.96 14.55 -0.47
N GLU A 63 11.17 15.06 -0.26
CA GLU A 63 11.86 15.96 -1.20
C GLU A 63 12.75 15.22 -2.20
N ASN A 64 13.23 14.04 -1.83
CA ASN A 64 14.16 13.22 -2.61
C ASN A 64 13.54 11.85 -2.92
N GLU A 65 14.29 11.01 -3.63
CA GLU A 65 13.91 9.60 -3.77
C GLU A 65 13.81 8.93 -2.39
N PHE A 66 12.82 8.07 -2.24
CA PHE A 66 12.54 7.39 -0.97
C PHE A 66 12.08 5.96 -1.21
N THR A 67 12.28 5.12 -0.22
CA THR A 67 11.72 3.77 -0.10
C THR A 67 10.54 3.80 0.87
N LEU A 68 9.75 2.73 0.90
CA LEU A 68 8.68 2.64 1.89
C LEU A 68 9.21 2.65 3.33
N ALA A 69 10.44 2.19 3.56
CA ALA A 69 11.05 2.21 4.89
C ALA A 69 11.36 3.62 5.40
N ASP A 70 11.43 4.61 4.51
CA ASP A 70 11.61 6.03 4.87
C ASP A 70 10.29 6.69 5.30
N LEU A 71 9.16 6.00 5.14
CA LEU A 71 7.84 6.46 5.60
C LEU A 71 7.63 5.99 7.03
N GLN A 72 7.48 6.93 7.96
CA GLN A 72 7.35 6.67 9.40
C GLN A 72 6.25 5.63 9.68
N THR A 73 5.08 5.78 9.04
CA THR A 73 3.96 4.84 9.18
C THR A 73 4.34 3.40 8.82
N PHE A 74 5.23 3.20 7.84
CA PHE A 74 5.67 1.87 7.42
C PHE A 74 6.80 1.32 8.29
N ALA A 75 7.68 2.21 8.79
CA ALA A 75 8.73 1.86 9.73
C ALA A 75 8.14 1.34 11.05
N ASP A 76 7.15 2.06 11.58
CA ASP A 76 6.55 1.85 12.91
C ASP A 76 5.55 0.68 12.98
N VAL A 77 5.28 0.00 11.86
CA VAL A 77 4.38 -1.17 11.81
C VAL A 77 4.73 -2.21 12.90
N GLY A 78 6.02 -2.39 13.18
CA GLY A 78 6.48 -3.31 14.22
C GLY A 78 5.99 -2.90 15.60
N ASP A 79 6.15 -1.63 15.94
CA ASP A 79 5.81 -1.07 17.24
C ASP A 79 4.29 -1.08 17.47
N VAL A 80 3.51 -0.68 16.44
CA VAL A 80 2.04 -0.72 16.48
C VAL A 80 1.54 -2.16 16.73
N ILE A 81 2.08 -3.15 16.03
CA ILE A 81 1.64 -4.54 16.22
C ILE A 81 1.94 -5.05 17.63
N ILE A 82 3.10 -4.69 18.19
CA ILE A 82 3.50 -5.06 19.55
C ILE A 82 2.61 -4.36 20.58
N GLU A 83 2.43 -3.04 20.44
CA GLU A 83 1.65 -2.20 21.36
C GLU A 83 0.20 -2.68 21.47
N TYR A 84 -0.45 -2.93 20.33
CA TYR A 84 -1.85 -3.35 20.26
C TYR A 84 -2.04 -4.87 20.35
N LYS A 85 -0.96 -5.64 20.59
CA LYS A 85 -0.97 -7.12 20.68
C LYS A 85 -1.71 -7.77 19.51
N MET A 86 -1.47 -7.25 18.31
CA MET A 86 -2.13 -7.74 17.11
C MET A 86 -1.63 -9.16 16.77
N LYS A 87 -2.50 -9.97 16.16
CA LYS A 87 -2.14 -11.33 15.73
C LYS A 87 -1.28 -11.37 14.47
N GLU A 88 -1.33 -10.32 13.65
CA GLU A 88 -0.57 -10.25 12.42
C GLU A 88 0.91 -10.00 12.71
N THR A 89 1.80 -10.56 11.88
CA THR A 89 3.24 -10.30 12.03
C THR A 89 3.61 -8.99 11.32
N PRO A 90 4.63 -8.25 11.80
CA PRO A 90 5.10 -7.04 11.13
C PRO A 90 5.48 -7.25 9.66
N ALA A 91 6.04 -8.41 9.34
CA ALA A 91 6.37 -8.78 7.97
C ALA A 91 5.11 -8.91 7.09
N SER A 92 4.04 -9.51 7.61
CA SER A 92 2.76 -9.67 6.88
C SER A 92 2.11 -8.31 6.60
N VAL A 93 2.04 -7.45 7.62
CA VAL A 93 1.44 -6.11 7.51
C VAL A 93 2.25 -5.25 6.53
N ARG A 94 3.58 -5.22 6.65
CA ARG A 94 4.47 -4.49 5.71
C ARG A 94 4.33 -4.98 4.28
N ALA A 95 4.26 -6.29 4.05
CA ALA A 95 4.05 -6.84 2.71
C ALA A 95 2.73 -6.38 2.10
N ARG A 96 1.65 -6.36 2.89
CA ARG A 96 0.33 -5.91 2.44
C ARG A 96 0.31 -4.40 2.16
N LEU A 97 0.81 -3.58 3.08
CA LEU A 97 0.92 -2.13 2.90
C LEU A 97 1.76 -1.77 1.67
N GLY A 98 2.89 -2.44 1.48
CA GLY A 98 3.75 -2.18 0.33
C GLY A 98 3.06 -2.53 -0.99
N LYS A 99 2.28 -3.61 -1.03
CA LYS A 99 1.47 -3.96 -2.20
C LYS A 99 0.39 -2.90 -2.46
N MET A 100 -0.36 -2.50 -1.44
CA MET A 100 -1.42 -1.49 -1.56
C MET A 100 -0.86 -0.15 -2.04
N PHE A 101 0.26 0.31 -1.47
CA PHE A 101 0.90 1.56 -1.88
C PHE A 101 1.40 1.48 -3.32
N ASN A 102 2.03 0.37 -3.71
CA ASN A 102 2.51 0.20 -5.08
C ASN A 102 1.37 0.17 -6.11
N GLU A 103 0.26 -0.49 -5.78
CA GLU A 103 -0.95 -0.49 -6.63
C GLU A 103 -1.56 0.92 -6.73
N ALA A 104 -1.65 1.65 -5.61
CA ALA A 104 -2.14 3.02 -5.60
C ALA A 104 -1.29 3.96 -6.46
N VAL A 105 0.04 3.84 -6.38
CA VAL A 105 0.97 4.60 -7.24
C VAL A 105 0.81 4.20 -8.72
N ARG A 106 0.77 2.90 -9.02
CA ARG A 106 0.63 2.40 -10.40
C ARG A 106 -0.66 2.83 -11.06
N ASN A 107 -1.76 2.89 -10.31
CA ASN A 107 -3.07 3.29 -10.81
C ASN A 107 -3.26 4.82 -10.85
N GLY A 108 -2.24 5.61 -10.49
CA GLY A 108 -2.34 7.07 -10.45
C GLY A 108 -3.20 7.63 -9.30
N ALA A 109 -3.58 6.80 -8.33
CA ALA A 109 -4.38 7.19 -7.16
C ALA A 109 -3.57 8.01 -6.14
N VAL A 110 -2.25 8.13 -6.32
CA VAL A 110 -1.36 8.96 -5.52
C VAL A 110 -0.75 10.07 -6.39
N PRO A 111 -1.44 11.20 -6.58
CA PRO A 111 -0.97 12.27 -7.46
C PRO A 111 0.40 12.79 -7.04
N GLY A 112 1.30 12.91 -8.02
CA GLY A 112 2.64 13.45 -7.83
C GLY A 112 3.68 12.44 -7.35
N ILE A 113 3.30 11.21 -6.99
CA ILE A 113 4.25 10.15 -6.61
C ILE A 113 4.36 9.14 -7.74
N SER A 114 5.59 8.81 -8.15
CA SER A 114 5.85 7.75 -9.13
C SER A 114 6.96 6.83 -8.66
N ARG A 115 7.09 5.66 -9.29
CA ARG A 115 8.31 4.85 -9.16
C ARG A 115 9.48 5.63 -9.74
N ALA A 116 10.63 5.59 -9.07
CA ALA A 116 11.85 6.16 -9.61
C ALA A 116 12.35 5.30 -10.77
N VAL A 117 12.78 5.95 -11.85
CA VAL A 117 13.38 5.31 -13.03
C VAL A 117 14.82 5.77 -13.20
N VAL A 118 15.65 4.91 -13.75
CA VAL A 118 17.01 5.20 -14.19
C VAL A 118 17.12 4.83 -15.66
N GLU A 119 17.69 5.72 -16.47
CA GLU A 119 17.98 5.41 -17.86
C GLU A 119 19.30 4.63 -17.93
N LYS A 120 19.25 3.42 -18.49
CA LYS A 120 20.42 2.60 -18.78
C LYS A 120 20.34 2.17 -20.23
N ASN A 121 21.37 2.50 -21.00
CA ASN A 121 21.48 2.14 -22.42
C ASN A 121 20.25 2.55 -23.26
N GLY A 122 19.66 3.73 -22.98
CA GLY A 122 18.48 4.23 -23.69
C GLY A 122 17.16 3.55 -23.30
N VAL A 123 17.14 2.72 -22.25
CA VAL A 123 15.93 2.09 -21.71
C VAL A 123 15.69 2.59 -20.29
N GLU A 124 14.45 3.01 -20.01
CA GLU A 124 14.03 3.36 -18.65
C GLU A 124 13.82 2.09 -17.83
N GLU A 125 14.65 1.90 -16.81
CA GLU A 125 14.52 0.81 -15.84
C GLU A 125 14.03 1.32 -14.49
N LEU A 126 13.23 0.51 -13.79
CA LEU A 126 12.81 0.82 -12.43
C LEU A 126 14.02 0.83 -11.49
N LYS A 127 14.14 1.88 -10.69
CA LYS A 127 15.22 2.02 -9.70
C LYS A 127 14.89 1.27 -8.41
N PHE A 128 15.91 0.63 -7.86
CA PHE A 128 15.86 -0.08 -6.59
C PHE A 128 17.08 0.27 -5.75
N TYR A 129 16.90 0.32 -4.43
CA TYR A 129 17.99 0.44 -3.45
C TYR A 129 17.95 -0.78 -2.54
N CYS A 130 19.01 -1.58 -2.51
CA CYS A 130 19.08 -2.81 -1.70
C CYS A 130 17.84 -3.73 -1.86
N ARG A 131 17.35 -3.90 -3.12
CA ARG A 131 16.11 -4.63 -3.50
C ARG A 131 14.79 -3.96 -3.11
N ALA A 132 14.82 -2.83 -2.40
CA ALA A 132 13.62 -2.04 -2.12
C ALA A 132 13.26 -1.14 -3.32
N ALA A 133 11.96 -1.03 -3.59
CA ALA A 133 11.44 -0.13 -4.61
C ALA A 133 11.68 1.34 -4.20
N LEU A 134 12.28 2.12 -5.11
CA LEU A 134 12.38 3.57 -4.95
C LEU A 134 11.18 4.27 -5.59
N TYR A 135 10.76 5.35 -4.93
CA TYR A 135 9.68 6.25 -5.30
C TYR A 135 10.22 7.67 -5.32
N VAL A 136 9.56 8.55 -6.09
CA VAL A 136 9.92 9.95 -6.18
C VAL A 136 8.65 10.80 -6.21
N ASN A 137 8.72 11.93 -5.51
CA ASN A 137 7.73 12.97 -5.65
C ASN A 137 8.08 13.88 -6.84
N GLN A 138 7.37 13.71 -7.94
CA GLN A 138 7.57 14.45 -9.19
C GLN A 138 7.26 15.95 -9.02
N LEU A 139 6.34 16.33 -8.13
CA LEU A 139 5.99 17.73 -7.87
C LEU A 139 7.16 18.51 -7.25
N ASN A 140 7.95 17.84 -6.38
CA ASN A 140 9.14 18.44 -5.78
C ASN A 140 10.36 18.41 -6.71
N LYS A 141 10.45 17.41 -7.60
CA LYS A 141 11.51 17.35 -8.63
C LYS A 141 11.42 18.51 -9.63
N LEU A 142 10.20 18.98 -9.94
CA LEU A 142 9.95 20.16 -10.78
C LEU A 142 10.40 21.47 -10.11
N LYS A 143 10.16 21.63 -8.80
CA LYS A 143 10.60 22.82 -8.03
C LYS A 143 12.12 22.98 -7.95
N LYS A 144 12.90 21.90 -7.93
CA LYS A 144 14.38 21.96 -7.93
C LYS A 144 14.99 22.25 -9.31
N ARG A 145 14.19 22.23 -10.39
CA ARG A 145 14.62 22.53 -11.76
C ARG A 145 14.14 23.90 -12.26
N SER A 146 13.39 24.63 -11.43
CA SER A 146 12.93 26.02 -11.67
C SER A 146 13.86 26.97 -10.93
#